data_AF-X0S7X5-F1
#
_entry.id   AF-X0S7X5-F1
#
_cell.length_a   1.000
_cell.length_b   1.000
_cell.length_c   1.000
_cell.angle_alpha   90.00
_cell.angle_beta   90.00
_cell.angle_gamma   90.00
#
_symmetry.space_group_name_H-M   'P 1'
#
loop_
_entity.id
_entity.type
_entity.pdbx_description
1 polymer ?
#
loop_
_entity_poly.entity_id
_entity_poly.type
_entity_poly.pdbx_seq_one_letter_code
_entity_poly.pdbx_strand_id
1 'polypeptide(L)' 'IDALMYVEAAEEAFRKGYKRCEMSMILEDNVMMNRIIQRIGGEIYKTYRIYEMVF' A
#
# COMPACT_ATOMS: atom_id res chain seq x y z
N ILE A 1 -7.49 -13.66 2.92
CA ILE A 1 -8.56 -12.89 3.59
C ILE A 1 -8.24 -11.39 3.47
N ASP A 2 -7.05 -10.95 3.88
CA ASP A 2 -6.67 -9.52 3.87
C ASP A 2 -6.71 -8.84 2.49
N ALA A 3 -6.24 -9.52 1.43
CA ALA A 3 -6.29 -8.97 0.07
C ALA A 3 -7.71 -8.62 -0.40
N LEU A 4 -8.72 -9.40 0.00
CA LEU A 4 -10.11 -9.13 -0.35
C LEU A 4 -10.62 -7.86 0.35
N MET A 5 -10.26 -7.68 1.63
CA MET A 5 -10.64 -6.47 2.37
C MET A 5 -10.09 -5.20 1.71
N TYR A 6 -8.84 -5.23 1.23
CA TYR A 6 -8.24 -4.09 0.54
C TYR A 6 -8.91 -3.78 -0.80
N VAL A 7 -9.29 -4.80 -1.56
CA VAL A 7 -10.00 -4.64 -2.83
C VAL A 7 -11.39 -4.03 -2.60
N GLU A 8 -12.17 -4.59 -1.68
CA GLU A 8 -13.52 -4.09 -1.38
C GLU A 8 -13.49 -2.64 -0.87
N ALA A 9 -12.54 -2.31 0.00
CA ALA A 9 -12.36 -0.94 0.50
C ALA A 9 -11.97 0.03 -0.63
N ALA A 10 -11.07 -0.38 -1.53
CA ALA A 10 -10.66 0.44 -2.67
C ALA A 10 -11.82 0.65 -3.67
N GLU A 11 -12.55 -0.41 -4.01
CA GLU A 11 -13.74 -0.33 -4.87
C GLU A 11 -14.78 0.64 -4.31
N GLU A 12 -15.06 0.56 -3.00
CA GLU A 12 -16.02 1.44 -2.36
C GLU A 12 -15.54 2.90 -2.33
N ALA A 13 -14.24 3.13 -2.12
CA ALA A 13 -13.66 4.46 -2.24
C ALA A 13 -13.81 4.99 -3.69
N PHE A 14 -13.55 4.18 -4.71
CA PHE A 14 -13.75 4.61 -6.10
C PHE A 14 -15.22 4.91 -6.41
N ARG A 15 -16.18 4.10 -5.92
CA ARG A 15 -17.62 4.37 -6.05
C ARG A 15 -18.03 5.71 -5.42
N LYS A 16 -17.36 6.11 -4.33
CA LYS A 16 -17.57 7.42 -3.66
C LYS A 16 -16.86 8.58 -4.36
N GLY A 17 -16.16 8.35 -5.48
CA GLY A 17 -15.51 9.40 -6.27
C GLY A 17 -14.09 9.75 -5.82
N TYR A 18 -13.48 8.98 -4.92
CA TYR A 18 -12.06 9.10 -4.64
C TYR A 18 -11.26 8.71 -5.88
N LYS A 19 -10.22 9.45 -6.22
CA LYS A 19 -9.43 9.22 -7.45
C LYS A 19 -8.25 8.27 -7.24
N ARG A 20 -7.80 8.13 -6.00
CA ARG A 20 -6.62 7.38 -5.59
C ARG A 20 -6.81 6.86 -4.17
N CYS A 21 -6.14 5.75 -3.88
CA CYS A 21 -6.02 5.14 -2.56
C CYS A 21 -4.53 4.91 -2.30
N GLU A 22 -4.09 5.02 -1.05
CA GLU A 22 -2.73 4.65 -0.65
C GLU A 22 -2.76 3.68 0.54
N MET A 23 -1.73 2.84 0.66
CA MET A 23 -1.61 1.83 1.71
C MET A 23 -0.57 2.20 2.77
N SER A 24 -0.38 3.51 2.99
CA SER A 24 0.63 4.06 3.93
C SER A 24 2.06 3.59 3.62
N MET A 25 2.97 3.71 4.59
CA MET A 25 4.35 3.27 4.47
C MET A 25 4.47 1.77 4.78
N ILE A 26 4.78 0.98 3.75
CA ILE A 26 5.07 -0.45 3.90
C ILE A 26 6.59 -0.66 3.87
N LEU A 27 7.09 -1.46 4.81
CA LEU A 27 8.51 -1.84 4.83
C LEU A 27 8.86 -2.64 3.57
N GLU A 28 10.05 -2.38 3.00
CA GLU A 28 10.51 -3.04 1.77
C GLU A 28 10.70 -4.55 1.94
N ASP A 29 11.00 -5.01 3.16
CA ASP A 29 11.19 -6.42 3.50
C ASP A 29 9.86 -7.14 3.84
N ASN A 30 8.75 -6.41 3.95
CA ASN A 30 7.43 -7.01 4.09
C ASN A 30 6.92 -7.55 2.74
N VAL A 31 7.51 -8.66 2.31
CA VAL A 31 7.25 -9.29 1.01
C VAL A 31 5.76 -9.63 0.83
N MET A 32 5.08 -10.02 1.91
CA MET A 32 3.67 -10.38 1.85
C MET A 32 2.81 -9.16 1.47
N MET A 33 2.97 -8.05 2.18
CA MET A 33 2.19 -6.84 1.93
C MET A 33 2.53 -6.20 0.58
N ASN A 34 3.81 -6.16 0.20
CA ASN A 34 4.23 -5.66 -1.11
C ASN A 34 3.62 -6.46 -2.27
N ARG A 35 3.54 -7.80 -2.15
CA ARG A 35 2.88 -8.65 -3.15
C ARG A 35 1.39 -8.39 -3.25
N ILE A 36 0.71 -8.14 -2.12
CA ILE A 36 -0.73 -7.82 -2.12
C ILE A 36 -0.96 -6.50 -2.86
N ILE A 37 -0.20 -5.45 -2.54
CA ILE A 37 -0.30 -4.12 -3.20
C ILE A 37 -0.13 -4.24 -4.71
N GLN A 38 0.90 -4.94 -5.16
CA GLN A 38 1.16 -5.13 -6.59
C GLN A 38 0.03 -5.90 -7.28
N ARG A 39 -0.54 -6.92 -6.63
CA ARG A 39 -1.63 -7.73 -7.19
C ARG A 39 -2.94 -6.96 -7.34
N ILE A 40 -3.19 -5.97 -6.49
CA ILE A 40 -4.39 -5.13 -6.55
C ILE A 40 -4.19 -3.88 -7.44
N GLY A 41 -3.09 -3.80 -8.18
CA GLY A 41 -2.80 -2.71 -9.12
C GLY A 41 -2.14 -1.48 -8.49
N GLY A 42 -1.62 -1.60 -7.26
CA GLY A 42 -0.88 -0.53 -6.61
C GLY A 42 0.54 -0.37 -7.16
N GLU A 43 1.02 0.86 -7.20
CA GLU A 43 2.37 1.23 -7.66
C GLU A 43 3.17 1.86 -6.52
N ILE A 44 4.47 1.57 -6.44
CA ILE A 44 5.38 2.22 -5.50
C ILE A 44 5.64 3.65 -5.99
N TYR A 45 4.99 4.64 -5.38
CA TYR A 45 5.13 6.04 -5.77
C TYR A 45 6.26 6.78 -5.05
N LYS A 46 6.66 6.32 -3.86
CA LYS A 46 7.73 6.91 -3.07
C LYS A 46 8.40 5.87 -2.17
N THR A 47 9.72 6.00 -2.06
CA THR A 47 10.54 5.16 -1.20
C THR A 47 11.23 6.04 -0.15
N TYR A 48 11.04 5.69 1.12
CA TYR A 48 11.67 6.38 2.26
C TYR A 48 12.83 5.54 2.80
N ARG A 49 13.87 6.21 3.27
CA ARG A 49 15.03 5.59 3.95
C ARG A 49 15.10 6.20 5.35
N ILE A 50 15.06 5.35 6.37
CA ILE A 50 15.20 5.78 7.76
C ILE A 50 16.68 5.62 8.12
N TYR A 51 17.27 6.68 8.65
CA TYR A 51 18.65 6.71 9.11
C TYR A 51 18.65 6.97 10.61
N GLU A 52 19.40 6.17 11.35
CA GLU A 52 19.68 6.39 12.76
C GLU A 52 21.05 7.07 12.87
N MET A 53 21.13 8.18 13.62
CA MET A 53 22.41 8.78 13.97
C MET A 53 22.92 8.09 15.23
N VAL A 54 23.95 7.27 15.08
CA VAL A 54 24.69 6.71 16.21
C VAL A 54 25.71 7.76 16.64
N PHE A 55 25.60 8.23 17.89
CA PHE A 55 26.57 9.12 18.54
C PHE A 55 27.65 8.31 19.24
#